data_AF-A0A2E9QHZ4-F1
#
_entry.id   AF-A0A2E9QHZ4-F1
#
_cell.length_a   1.000
_cell.length_b   1.000
_cell.length_c   1.000
_cell.angle_alpha   90.00
_cell.angle_beta   90.00
_cell.angle_gamma   90.00
#
_symmetry.space_group_name_H-M   'P 1'
#
loop_
_entity.id
_entity.type
_entity.pdbx_description
1 polymer ?
#
loop_
_entity_poly.entity_id
_entity_poly.type
_entity_poly.pdbx_seq_one_letter_code
_entity_poly.pdbx_strand_id
1 'polypeptide(L)' 'VYLNFDLRAKGIVFYFRYKNTEYVEFCPFHFLTFQSNDNSFIIQTDIYTYTFEILNTNKHKCFILKLYNFINKKI' A
#
# COMPACT_ATOMS: atom_id res chain seq x y z
N VAL A 1 -0.01 8.02 -13.27
CA VAL A 1 0.65 7.67 -11.98
C VAL A 1 0.49 6.17 -11.82
N TYR A 2 1.58 5.42 -11.86
CA TYR A 2 1.55 3.97 -11.62
C TYR A 2 2.09 3.75 -10.21
N LEU A 3 1.25 3.22 -9.33
CA LEU A 3 1.62 2.78 -7.99
C LEU A 3 1.61 1.26 -8.01
N ASN A 4 2.74 0.65 -7.69
CA ASN A 4 2.87 -0.80 -7.59
C ASN A 4 3.32 -1.18 -6.20
N PHE A 5 2.68 -2.20 -5.63
CA PHE A 5 3.00 -2.76 -4.32
C PHE A 5 3.62 -4.15 -4.46
N ASP A 6 4.77 -4.32 -3.85
CA ASP A 6 5.49 -5.59 -3.72
C ASP A 6 5.43 -6.06 -2.26
N LEU A 7 4.74 -7.17 -2.00
CA LEU A 7 4.68 -7.79 -0.68
C LEU A 7 5.92 -8.64 -0.45
N ARG A 8 6.66 -8.38 0.62
CA ARG A 8 7.89 -9.09 1.00
C ARG A 8 7.73 -9.70 2.39
N ALA A 9 8.50 -10.74 2.72
CA ALA A 9 8.34 -11.48 3.97
C ALA A 9 8.34 -10.64 5.26
N LYS A 10 9.00 -9.47 5.27
CA LYS A 10 9.13 -8.58 6.44
C LYS A 10 8.49 -7.20 6.27
N GLY A 11 7.89 -6.90 5.12
CA GLY A 11 7.37 -5.57 4.84
C GLY A 11 6.82 -5.43 3.43
N ILE A 12 6.47 -4.20 3.09
CA ILE A 12 5.96 -3.82 1.78
C ILE A 12 6.95 -2.87 1.10
N VAL A 13 7.13 -3.04 -0.20
CA VAL A 13 7.79 -2.05 -1.05
C VAL A 13 6.73 -1.44 -1.95
N PHE A 14 6.73 -0.13 -2.11
CA PHE A 14 5.89 0.50 -3.12
C PHE A 14 6.68 1.46 -4.01
N TYR A 15 6.42 1.33 -5.31
CA TYR A 15 7.02 2.11 -6.38
C TYR A 15 5.96 3.04 -6.92
N PHE A 16 6.27 4.34 -7.00
CA PHE A 16 5.34 5.32 -7.54
C PHE A 16 6.06 6.44 -8.27
N ARG A 17 5.32 7.12 -9.15
CA ARG A 17 5.81 8.29 -9.88
C ARG A 17 5.04 9.54 -9.46
N TYR A 18 5.76 10.58 -9.05
CA TYR A 18 5.20 11.88 -8.71
C TYR A 18 5.99 12.98 -9.41
N LYS A 19 5.31 13.90 -10.10
CA LYS A 19 5.94 14.99 -10.88
C LYS A 19 7.09 14.53 -11.81
N ASN A 20 6.88 13.42 -12.52
CA ASN A 20 7.85 12.77 -13.41
C ASN A 20 9.10 12.16 -12.74
N THR A 21 9.17 12.17 -11.41
CA THR A 21 10.22 11.50 -10.65
C THR A 21 9.72 10.18 -10.10
N GLU A 22 10.56 9.15 -10.16
CA GLU A 22 10.28 7.83 -9.61
C GLU A 22 10.76 7.72 -8.17
N TYR A 23 9.93 7.11 -7.34
CA TYR A 23 10.17 6.92 -5.92
C TYR A 23 9.95 5.45 -5.57
N VAL A 24 10.72 5.01 -4.57
CA VAL A 24 10.59 3.69 -3.95
C VAL A 24 10.67 3.87 -2.45
N GLU A 25 9.78 3.19 -1.74
CA GLU A 25 9.86 3.11 -0.29
C GLU A 25 9.62 1.68 0.17
N PHE A 26 10.41 1.26 1.16
CA PHE A 26 10.20 0.04 1.91
C PHE A 26 9.70 0.40 3.31
N CYS A 27 8.65 -0.27 3.76
CA CYS A 27 8.14 -0.15 5.11
C CYS A 27 8.00 -1.54 5.77
N PRO A 28 8.61 -1.77 6.95
CA PRO A 28 8.36 -2.96 7.75
C PRO A 28 6.90 -3.07 8.18
N PHE A 29 6.33 -4.28 8.18
CA PHE A 29 4.91 -4.46 8.51
C PHE A 29 4.53 -4.02 9.92
N HIS A 30 5.46 -4.01 10.87
CA HIS A 30 5.18 -3.56 12.24
C HIS A 30 5.04 -2.03 12.37
N PHE A 31 5.52 -1.27 11.39
CA PHE A 31 5.30 0.17 11.28
C PHE A 31 4.19 0.54 10.31
N LEU A 32 3.84 -0.37 9.39
CA LEU A 32 2.81 -0.15 8.39
C LEU A 32 1.41 -0.10 9.02
N THR A 33 0.74 1.03 8.91
CA THR A 33 -0.70 1.13 9.15
C THR A 33 -1.40 1.61 7.88
N PHE A 34 -2.68 1.26 7.74
CA PHE A 34 -3.48 1.75 6.63
C PHE A 34 -4.93 1.93 7.02
N GLN A 35 -5.58 2.89 6.36
CA GLN A 35 -7.01 3.15 6.46
C GLN A 35 -7.59 3.19 5.06
N SER A 36 -8.77 2.62 4.88
CA SER A 36 -9.52 2.72 3.63
C SER A 36 -10.93 3.22 3.90
N ASN A 37 -11.40 4.14 3.07
CA ASN A 37 -12.81 4.52 2.98
C ASN A 37 -13.28 4.36 1.53
N ASP A 38 -14.46 4.87 1.20
CA ASP A 38 -15.08 4.67 -0.12
C ASP A 38 -14.28 5.33 -1.26
N ASN A 39 -13.56 6.42 -0.98
CA ASN A 39 -12.92 7.25 -2.01
C ASN A 39 -11.39 7.25 -1.95
N SER A 40 -10.82 6.90 -0.79
CA SER A 40 -9.39 7.06 -0.52
C SER A 40 -8.81 5.90 0.28
N PHE A 41 -7.54 5.64 -0.03
CA PHE A 41 -6.70 4.69 0.67
C PHE A 41 -5.50 5.43 1.24
N ILE A 42 -5.33 5.35 2.55
CA ILE A 42 -4.27 6.03 3.29
C ILE A 42 -3.30 4.96 3.80
N ILE A 43 -2.02 5.10 3.48
CA ILE A 43 -0.94 4.29 4.03
C ILE A 43 -0.05 5.19 4.88
N GLN A 44 0.24 4.76 6.10
CA GLN A 44 1.23 5.41 6.95
C GLN A 44 2.38 4.43 7.15
N THR A 45 3.59 4.92 6.87
CA THR A 45 4.84 4.21 7.10
C THR A 45 5.54 4.81 8.32
N ASP A 46 6.75 4.32 8.59
CA ASP A 46 7.67 4.90 9.58
C ASP A 46 8.17 6.30 9.20
N ILE A 47 8.01 6.72 7.94
CA ILE A 47 8.57 7.98 7.42
C ILE A 47 7.48 8.93 6.92
N TYR A 48 6.49 8.42 6.18
CA TYR A 48 5.55 9.24 5.42
C TYR A 48 4.10 8.75 5.56
N THR A 49 3.17 9.66 5.23
CA THR A 49 1.76 9.30 5.02
C THR A 49 1.41 9.56 3.57
N TYR A 50 0.85 8.55 2.92
CA TYR A 50 0.42 8.58 1.53
C TYR A 50 -1.08 8.47 1.44
N THR A 51 -1.69 9.36 0.66
CA THR A 51 -3.12 9.33 0.34
C THR A 51 -3.29 9.03 -1.13
N PHE A 52 -4.04 7.97 -1.44
CA PHE A 52 -4.33 7.51 -2.78
C PHE A 52 -5.83 7.58 -3.05
N GLU A 53 -6.22 7.99 -4.26
CA GLU A 53 -7.60 7.90 -4.73
C GLU A 53 -7.90 6.46 -5.20
N ILE A 54 -9.08 5.95 -4.85
CA ILE A 54 -9.51 4.62 -5.26
C ILE A 54 -10.23 4.70 -6.62
N LEU A 55 -9.52 4.36 -7.69
CA LEU A 55 -10.07 4.37 -9.06
C LEU A 55 -10.91 3.12 -9.39
N ASN A 56 -10.68 2.00 -8.68
CA ASN A 56 -11.40 0.75 -8.91
C ASN A 56 -11.63 0.01 -7.58
N THR A 57 -12.85 0.16 -7.04
CA THR A 57 -13.23 -0.37 -5.73
C THR A 57 -13.11 -1.90 -5.65
N ASN A 58 -13.46 -2.63 -6.72
CA ASN A 58 -13.39 -4.09 -6.73
C ASN A 58 -11.93 -4.59 -6.63
N LYS A 59 -11.04 -4.04 -7.46
CA LYS A 59 -9.60 -4.38 -7.41
C LYS A 59 -8.99 -3.96 -6.07
N HIS A 60 -9.38 -2.80 -5.54
CA HIS A 60 -8.95 -2.32 -4.25
C HIS A 60 -9.33 -3.25 -3.11
N LYS A 61 -10.60 -3.69 -3.05
CA LYS A 61 -11.06 -4.65 -2.05
C LYS A 61 -10.29 -5.97 -2.12
N CYS A 62 -10.04 -6.50 -3.32
CA CYS A 62 -9.20 -7.68 -3.51
C CYS A 62 -7.76 -7.45 -3.01
N PHE A 63 -7.18 -6.27 -3.26
CA PHE A 63 -5.86 -5.90 -2.77
C PHE A 63 -5.79 -5.87 -1.23
N ILE A 64 -6.74 -5.21 -0.57
CA ILE A 64 -6.79 -5.14 0.91
C ILE A 64 -6.88 -6.54 1.53
N LEU A 65 -7.72 -7.42 0.98
CA LEU A 65 -7.82 -8.81 1.46
C LEU A 65 -6.49 -9.56 1.31
N LYS A 66 -5.81 -9.41 0.17
CA LYS A 66 -4.50 -10.03 -0.06
C LYS A 66 -3.44 -9.48 0.91
N LEU A 67 -3.39 -8.17 1.10
CA LEU A 67 -2.46 -7.52 2.02
C LEU A 67 -2.69 -8.02 3.46
N TYR A 68 -3.94 -8.04 3.90
CA TYR A 68 -4.30 -8.50 5.25
C TYR A 68 -3.94 -9.97 5.49
N ASN A 69 -4.25 -10.85 4.53
CA ASN A 69 -3.91 -12.28 4.63
C ASN A 69 -2.39 -12.50 4.65
N PHE A 70 -1.65 -11.75 3.83
CA PHE A 70 -0.20 -11.84 3.75
C PHE A 70 0.48 -11.41 5.05
N ILE A 71 0.07 -10.26 5.62
CA ILE A 71 0.60 -9.76 6.90
C ILE A 71 0.35 -10.76 8.03
N ASN A 72 -0.85 -11.32 8.08
CA ASN A 72 -1.25 -12.23 9.16
C ASN A 72 -0.85 -13.68 8.91
N LYS A 73 -0.06 -13.98 7.87
CA LYS A 73 0.34 -15.35 7.47
C LYS A 73 -0.85 -16.33 7.38
N LYS A 74 -2.03 -15.85 7.03
CA LYS A 74 -3.16 -16.70 6.65
C LYS A 74 -3.02 -17.02 5.17
N ILE A 75 -2.03 -17.87 4.87
CA ILE A 75 -1.87 -18.55 3.58
C ILE A 75 -2.24 -20.01 3.81
#